data_AF-A0A3S4XTF5-F1
#
_entry.id   AF-A0A3S4XTF5-F1
#
_cell.length_a   1.000
_cell.length_b   1.000
_cell.length_c   1.000
_cell.angle_alpha   90.00
_cell.angle_beta   90.00
_cell.angle_gamma   90.00
#
_symmetry.space_group_name_H-M   'P 1'
#
loop_
_entity.id
_entity.type
_entity.pdbx_description
1 polymer ?
#
loop_
_entity_poly.entity_id
_entity_poly.type
_entity_poly.pdbx_seq_one_letter_code
_entity_poly.pdbx_strand_id
1 'polypeptide(L)'
;MGAKVTWGADFIQVEKTELHGIDMDMNHIPDAAMTIATTALFAEGKTTIRNIYNWRVKETDRLTAMATELRKSEQKLRKVKILFVLLHFH
;
A
#
# COMPACT_ATOMS: atom_id res chain seq x y z
N MET A 1 9.25 2.80 2.78
CA MET A 1 9.52 1.44 2.25
C MET A 1 10.99 1.20 1.87
N GLY A 2 11.94 2.13 2.08
CA GLY A 2 13.37 1.87 1.82
C GLY A 2 13.92 2.35 0.47
N ALA A 3 13.06 2.66 -0.51
CA ALA A 3 13.47 3.23 -1.80
C ALA A 3 14.37 4.48 -1.64
N LYS A 4 15.46 4.53 -2.41
CA LYS A 4 16.38 5.66 -2.45
C LYS A 4 15.74 6.80 -3.25
N VAL A 5 15.62 7.97 -2.65
CA VAL A 5 15.04 9.18 -3.26
C VAL A 5 16.10 10.27 -3.34
N THR A 6 16.31 10.81 -4.53
CA THR A 6 17.24 11.92 -4.81
C THR A 6 16.43 13.12 -5.28
N TRP A 7 16.61 14.27 -4.64
CA TRP A 7 15.93 15.52 -4.98
C TRP A 7 16.84 16.38 -5.86
N GLY A 8 16.34 16.80 -7.01
CA GLY A 8 16.98 17.78 -7.89
C GLY A 8 16.43 19.19 -7.67
N ALA A 9 16.79 20.12 -8.56
CA ALA A 9 16.24 21.48 -8.57
C ALA A 9 14.79 21.52 -9.11
N ASP A 10 14.49 20.63 -10.06
CA ASP A 10 13.26 20.55 -10.84
C ASP A 10 12.71 19.12 -10.96
N PHE A 11 13.38 18.12 -10.38
CA PHE A 11 13.00 16.70 -10.47
C PHE A 11 13.07 15.96 -9.12
N ILE A 12 12.37 14.82 -9.05
CA ILE A 12 12.51 13.82 -7.98
C ILE A 12 12.84 12.49 -8.64
N GLN A 13 14.01 11.92 -8.34
CA GLN A 13 14.44 10.62 -8.82
C GLN A 13 14.22 9.57 -7.73
N VAL A 14 13.62 8.43 -8.09
CA VAL A 14 13.45 7.28 -7.19
C VAL A 14 14.12 6.06 -7.81
N GLU A 15 15.08 5.49 -7.08
CA GLU A 15 15.82 4.30 -7.49
C GLU A 15 15.29 3.04 -6.79
N LYS A 16 15.24 1.92 -7.52
CA LYS A 16 14.85 0.63 -6.96
C LYS A 16 15.93 0.15 -5.98
N THR A 17 15.53 -0.07 -4.74
CA THR A 17 16.27 -0.80 -3.71
C THR A 17 15.54 -2.09 -3.35
N GLU A 18 16.04 -2.83 -2.36
CA GLU A 18 15.18 -3.69 -1.56
C GLU A 18 14.09 -2.84 -0.90
N LEU A 19 12.86 -3.33 -0.91
CA LEU A 19 11.72 -2.67 -0.27
C LEU A 19 11.41 -3.40 1.03
N HIS A 20 11.13 -2.64 2.08
CA HIS A 20 10.69 -3.18 3.37
C HIS A 20 9.25 -2.75 3.67
N GLY A 21 8.52 -3.66 4.33
CA GLY A 21 7.16 -3.43 4.79
C GLY A 21 7.04 -2.23 5.74
N ILE A 22 5.88 -1.59 5.71
CA ILE A 22 5.58 -0.37 6.47
C ILE A 22 4.21 -0.46 7.14
N ASP A 23 4.02 0.27 8.22
CA ASP A 23 2.84 0.17 9.09
C ASP A 23 2.18 1.56 9.20
N MET A 24 1.63 2.07 8.08
CA MET A 24 1.25 3.49 7.89
C MET A 24 -0.24 3.80 8.04
N ASP A 25 -0.54 5.03 8.47
CA ASP A 25 -1.85 5.69 8.34
C ASP A 25 -1.92 6.40 6.97
N MET A 26 -3.02 6.20 6.24
CA MET A 26 -3.24 6.76 4.91
C MET A 26 -4.53 7.60 4.81
N ASN A 27 -5.14 8.01 5.94
CA ASN A 27 -6.38 8.80 5.95
C ASN A 27 -6.30 10.08 5.10
N HIS A 28 -5.16 10.77 5.16
CA HIS A 28 -4.92 12.03 4.45
C HIS A 28 -4.60 11.86 2.96
N ILE A 29 -4.14 10.68 2.52
CA ILE A 29 -3.75 10.41 1.12
C ILE A 29 -4.26 9.02 0.69
N PRO A 30 -5.59 8.79 0.69
CA PRO A 30 -6.16 7.44 0.56
C PRO A 30 -5.93 6.83 -0.83
N ASP A 31 -5.81 7.62 -1.90
CA ASP A 31 -5.56 7.09 -3.24
C ASP A 31 -4.13 6.55 -3.41
N ALA A 32 -3.13 7.12 -2.71
CA ALA A 32 -1.76 6.61 -2.71
C ALA A 32 -1.63 5.23 -2.03
N ALA A 33 -2.59 4.87 -1.16
CA ALA A 33 -2.60 3.56 -0.52
C ALA A 33 -2.84 2.40 -1.50
N MET A 34 -3.41 2.64 -2.69
CA MET A 34 -3.51 1.62 -3.75
C MET A 34 -2.12 1.31 -4.32
N THR A 35 -1.33 2.35 -4.58
CA THR A 35 0.07 2.23 -5.02
C THR A 35 0.93 1.52 -3.98
N ILE A 36 0.78 1.87 -2.69
CA ILE A 36 1.51 1.20 -1.59
C ILE A 36 1.11 -0.27 -1.46
N ALA A 37 -0.17 -0.62 -1.62
CA ALA A 37 -0.59 -2.01 -1.57
C ALA A 37 0.01 -2.84 -2.73
N THR A 38 0.13 -2.25 -3.93
CA THR A 38 0.78 -2.90 -5.07
C THR A 38 2.30 -3.03 -4.88
N THR A 39 2.99 -2.02 -4.34
CA THR A 39 4.45 -2.12 -4.07
C THR A 39 4.75 -3.07 -2.91
N ALA A 40 3.83 -3.22 -1.95
CA ALA A 40 3.94 -4.17 -0.84
C ALA A 40 3.96 -5.65 -1.26
N LEU A 41 3.48 -5.98 -2.48
CA LEU A 41 3.67 -7.31 -3.08
C LEU A 41 5.14 -7.69 -3.28
N PHE A 42 6.04 -6.69 -3.33
CA PHE A 42 7.47 -6.85 -3.58
C PHE A 42 8.34 -6.42 -2.39
N ALA A 43 7.73 -6.19 -1.23
CA ALA A 43 8.42 -5.73 -0.02
C ALA A 43 8.65 -6.87 0.97
N GLU A 44 9.82 -6.87 1.60
CA GLU A 44 10.17 -7.81 2.65
C GLU A 44 9.45 -7.47 3.97
N GLY A 45 8.86 -8.48 4.59
CA GLY A 45 8.13 -8.35 5.86
C GLY A 45 6.62 -8.14 5.67
N LYS A 46 5.99 -7.49 6.64
CA LYS A 46 4.55 -7.20 6.65
C LYS A 46 4.32 -5.74 6.31
N THR A 47 3.31 -5.45 5.49
CA THR A 47 2.79 -4.08 5.32
C THR A 47 1.41 -3.97 5.97
N THR A 48 1.20 -2.94 6.80
CA THR A 48 -0.11 -2.56 7.31
C THR A 48 -0.51 -1.20 6.76
N ILE A 49 -1.72 -1.10 6.21
CA ILE A 49 -2.30 0.14 5.68
C ILE A 49 -3.55 0.46 6.51
N ARG A 50 -3.52 1.58 7.24
CA ARG A 50 -4.62 1.99 8.15
C ARG A 50 -5.47 3.11 7.56
N ASN A 51 -6.70 3.22 8.09
CA ASN A 51 -7.62 4.36 7.98
C ASN A 51 -8.11 4.67 6.56
N ILE A 52 -8.00 3.70 5.66
CA ILE A 52 -8.54 3.73 4.29
C ILE A 52 -10.07 3.44 4.22
N TYR A 53 -10.84 3.73 5.28
CA TYR A 53 -12.29 3.46 5.31
C TYR A 53 -13.03 4.14 4.15
N ASN A 54 -12.54 5.32 3.74
CA ASN A 54 -13.03 6.09 2.60
C ASN A 54 -13.13 5.25 1.30
N TRP A 55 -12.35 4.19 1.12
CA TRP A 55 -12.42 3.27 -0.03
C TRP A 55 -13.74 2.50 -0.15
N ARG A 56 -14.50 2.33 0.94
CA ARG A 56 -15.84 1.72 0.93
C ARG A 56 -16.96 2.69 0.52
N VAL A 57 -16.66 4.00 0.50
CA VAL A 57 -17.65 5.09 0.31
C VAL A 57 -17.35 5.88 -0.98
N LYS A 58 -16.51 5.34 -1.86
CA LYS A 58 -16.32 5.83 -3.25
C LYS A 58 -17.25 5.06 -4.20
N GLU A 59 -17.16 5.38 -5.50
CA GLU A 59 -18.00 4.84 -6.60
C GLU A 59 -18.03 3.30 -6.73
N THR A 60 -17.13 2.61 -6.01
CA THR A 60 -17.03 1.16 -5.91
C THR A 60 -16.33 0.83 -4.60
N ASP A 61 -16.62 -0.31 -3.98
CA ASP A 61 -15.85 -0.81 -2.83
C ASP A 61 -14.43 -1.22 -3.27
N ARG A 62 -13.53 -0.23 -3.32
CA ARG A 62 -12.13 -0.41 -3.70
C ARG A 62 -11.39 -1.31 -2.71
N LEU A 63 -11.85 -1.43 -1.46
CA LEU A 63 -11.25 -2.33 -0.48
C LEU A 63 -11.49 -3.80 -0.84
N THR A 64 -12.75 -4.17 -1.13
CA THR A 64 -13.09 -5.54 -1.52
C THR A 64 -12.47 -5.91 -2.87
N ALA A 65 -12.39 -4.96 -3.81
CA ALA A 65 -11.68 -5.16 -5.08
C ALA A 65 -10.17 -5.40 -4.86
N MET A 66 -9.48 -4.50 -4.16
CA MET A 66 -8.03 -4.62 -3.90
C MET A 66 -7.70 -5.88 -3.12
N ALA A 67 -8.46 -6.22 -2.06
CA ALA A 67 -8.24 -7.45 -1.30
C ALA A 67 -8.43 -8.72 -2.14
N THR A 68 -9.33 -8.70 -3.14
CA THR A 68 -9.57 -9.83 -4.04
C THR A 68 -8.44 -10.00 -5.05
N GLU A 69 -8.02 -8.94 -5.73
CA GLU A 69 -6.99 -9.01 -6.78
C GLU A 69 -5.57 -9.15 -6.22
N LEU A 70 -5.27 -8.53 -5.08
CA LEU A 70 -4.01 -8.75 -4.36
C LEU A 70 -3.91 -10.21 -3.92
N ARG A 71 -4.95 -10.82 -3.34
CA ARG A 71 -4.92 -12.22 -2.90
C ARG A 71 -4.61 -13.22 -4.03
N LYS A 72 -5.10 -12.99 -5.26
CA LYS A 72 -4.72 -13.78 -6.44
C LYS A 72 -3.22 -13.65 -6.76
N SER A 73 -2.66 -12.47 -6.53
CA SER A 73 -1.24 -12.14 -6.75
C SER A 73 -0.34 -12.71 -5.64
N GLU A 74 -0.75 -12.60 -4.37
CA GLU A 74 -0.08 -13.19 -3.20
C GLU A 74 0.03 -14.72 -3.32
N GLN A 75 -0.96 -15.41 -3.89
CA GLN A 75 -0.88 -16.85 -4.16
C GLN A 75 0.28 -17.24 -5.11
N LYS A 76 0.70 -16.32 -5.99
CA LYS A 76 1.85 -16.48 -6.89
C LYS A 76 3.17 -16.04 -6.24
N LEU A 77 3.12 -15.11 -5.28
CA LEU A 77 4.27 -14.50 -4.62
C LEU A 77 4.45 -15.06 -3.20
N ARG A 78 5.27 -16.12 -3.08
CA ARG A 78 5.55 -16.76 -1.79
C ARG A 78 6.16 -15.76 -0.78
N LYS A 79 5.43 -15.50 0.32
CA LYS A 79 5.76 -14.65 1.49
C LYS A 79 5.27 -13.19 1.48
N VAL A 80 4.25 -12.80 0.69
CA VAL A 80 3.58 -11.50 0.91
C VAL A 80 2.68 -11.54 2.15
N LYS A 81 2.58 -10.43 2.89
CA LYS A 81 1.59 -10.20 3.96
C LYS A 81 1.13 -8.73 3.99
N ILE A 82 0.04 -8.42 3.28
CA ILE A 82 -0.64 -7.12 3.37
C ILE A 82 -1.78 -7.20 4.40
N LEU A 83 -1.89 -6.20 5.28
CA LEU A 83 -2.99 -6.04 6.22
C LEU A 83 -3.65 -4.68 6.06
N PHE A 84 -4.91 -4.66 5.62
CA PHE A 84 -5.75 -3.46 5.65
C PHE A 84 -6.42 -3.34 7.02
N VAL A 85 -6.35 -2.17 7.64
CA VAL A 85 -7.01 -1.85 8.91
C VAL A 85 -8.00 -0.70 8.72
N LEU A 86 -9.27 -1.02 8.93
CA LEU A 86 -10.34 -0.03 9.01
C LEU A 86 -10.48 0.38 10.48
N LEU A 87 -9.93 1.53 10.88
CA LEU A 87 -10.39 2.17 12.11
C LEU A 87 -11.70 2.90 11.82
N HIS A 88 -12.61 2.77 12.77
CA HIS A 88 -13.87 3.51 12.84
C HIS A 88 -13.82 4.20 14.19
N PHE A 89 -13.52 5.50 14.21
CA PHE A 89 -13.75 6.32 15.39
C PHE A 89 -15.19 6.83 15.33
N HIS A 90 -15.86 6.73 16.48
CA HIS A 90 -17.23 7.19 16.72
C HIS A 90 -17.15 8.40 17.65
#